data_AF-A0A3D5Q7Z2-F1
#
_entry.id   AF-A0A3D5Q7Z2-F1
#
_cell.length_a   1.000
_cell.length_b   1.000
_cell.length_c   1.000
_cell.angle_alpha   90.00
_cell.angle_beta   90.00
_cell.angle_gamma   90.00
#
_symmetry.space_group_name_H-M   'P 1'
#
loop_
_entity.id
_entity.type
_entity.pdbx_description
1 polymer ?
#
loop_
_entity_poly.entity_id
_entity_poly.type
_entity_poly.pdbx_seq_one_letter_code
_entity_poly.pdbx_strand_id
1 'polypeptide(L)'
;MKVRRFTANTMGEALRHVREAMGDDAVILSSRKTDEGVEIVTALDYDENMARQRLGEAAREATNGSRLAELQAEQHRRLEQELGRSRERIREVREQSAAEGAEASWSPVTPPRGVAGRGDELVAASPDYAGELAKMRAEISSLRDMVGGGAGH
;
A
#
# COMPACT_ATOMS: atom_id res chain seq x y z
N MET A 1 7.64 -14.78 -6.77
CA MET A 1 8.45 -13.72 -7.41
C MET A 1 9.76 -13.48 -6.65
N LYS A 2 10.90 -13.92 -7.22
CA LYS A 2 12.25 -13.58 -6.73
C LYS A 2 12.96 -12.80 -7.83
N VAL A 3 13.25 -11.52 -7.59
CA VAL A 3 13.94 -10.63 -8.56
C VAL A 3 15.40 -10.47 -8.13
N ARG A 4 16.34 -10.60 -9.08
CA ARG A 4 17.77 -10.37 -8.86
C ARG A 4 18.37 -9.57 -10.00
N ARG A 5 19.36 -8.74 -9.65
CA ARG A 5 20.16 -7.95 -10.59
C ARG A 5 21.55 -8.54 -10.70
N PHE A 6 22.04 -8.65 -11.92
CA PHE A 6 23.37 -9.12 -12.26
C PHE A 6 24.09 -8.06 -13.08
N THR A 7 25.35 -7.83 -12.75
CA THR A 7 26.24 -6.89 -13.43
C THR A 7 27.46 -7.65 -13.93
N ALA A 8 27.84 -7.45 -15.19
CA ALA A 8 29.05 -8.03 -15.76
C ALA A 8 29.64 -7.16 -16.86
N ASN A 9 30.92 -7.36 -17.18
CA ASN A 9 31.62 -6.60 -18.22
C ASN A 9 31.02 -6.82 -19.61
N THR A 10 30.47 -8.01 -19.86
CA THR A 10 29.88 -8.39 -21.14
C THR A 10 28.50 -9.03 -20.97
N MET A 11 27.64 -8.90 -21.99
CA MET A 11 26.30 -9.50 -21.99
C MET A 11 26.37 -11.03 -21.81
N GLY A 12 27.35 -11.68 -22.43
CA GLY A 12 27.53 -13.13 -22.34
C GLY A 12 27.84 -13.60 -20.92
N GLU A 13 28.70 -12.87 -20.20
CA GLU A 13 29.00 -13.14 -18.80
C GLU A 13 27.80 -12.89 -17.89
N ALA A 14 27.07 -11.78 -18.10
CA ALA A 14 25.85 -11.50 -17.34
C ALA A 14 24.82 -12.64 -17.49
N LEU A 15 24.61 -13.13 -18.71
CA LEU A 15 23.72 -14.27 -18.97
C LEU A 15 24.22 -15.58 -18.34
N ARG A 16 25.54 -15.79 -18.27
CA ARG A 16 26.11 -16.95 -17.58
C ARG A 16 25.84 -16.89 -16.08
N HIS A 17 26.03 -15.74 -15.46
CA HIS A 17 25.73 -15.54 -14.04
C HIS A 17 24.25 -15.73 -13.72
N VAL A 18 23.35 -15.29 -14.59
CA VAL A 18 21.91 -15.53 -14.45
C VAL A 18 21.63 -17.03 -14.44
N ARG A 19 22.16 -17.79 -15.41
CA ARG A 19 21.97 -19.24 -15.49
C ARG A 19 22.55 -19.99 -14.30
N GLU A 20 23.76 -19.62 -13.86
CA GLU A 20 24.41 -20.24 -12.70
C GLU A 20 23.66 -19.98 -11.39
N ALA A 21 23.09 -18.77 -11.23
CA ALA A 21 22.47 -18.36 -9.97
C ALA A 21 20.96 -18.64 -9.89
N MET A 22 20.25 -18.67 -11.03
CA MET A 22 18.79 -18.82 -11.07
C MET A 22 18.31 -20.00 -11.92
N GLY A 23 19.15 -20.59 -12.76
CA GLY A 23 18.75 -21.65 -13.69
C GLY A 23 18.24 -21.12 -15.03
N ASP A 24 17.80 -22.04 -15.90
CA ASP A 24 17.36 -21.72 -17.27
C ASP A 24 15.94 -21.10 -17.31
N ASP A 25 15.15 -21.30 -16.25
CA ASP A 25 13.77 -20.78 -16.11
C ASP A 25 13.70 -19.27 -15.76
N ALA A 26 14.83 -18.58 -15.78
CA ALA A 26 14.92 -17.16 -15.44
C ALA A 26 14.42 -16.26 -16.58
N VAL A 27 13.41 -15.42 -16.30
CA VAL A 27 12.93 -14.43 -17.26
C VAL A 27 13.69 -13.11 -17.08
N ILE A 28 14.21 -12.57 -18.18
CA ILE A 28 14.87 -11.26 -18.20
C ILE A 28 13.81 -10.17 -18.30
N LEU A 29 13.79 -9.28 -17.32
CA LEU A 29 12.86 -8.15 -17.27
C LEU A 29 13.45 -6.90 -17.92
N SER A 30 14.75 -6.67 -17.77
CA SER A 30 15.44 -5.52 -18.35
C SER A 30 16.91 -5.84 -18.57
N SER A 31 17.47 -5.30 -19.65
CA SER A 31 18.90 -5.27 -19.92
C SER A 31 19.30 -3.85 -20.25
N ARG A 32 20.34 -3.34 -19.59
CA ARG A 32 20.95 -2.04 -19.92
C ARG A 32 22.46 -2.15 -20.02
N LYS A 33 23.03 -1.34 -20.91
CA LYS A 33 24.48 -1.12 -20.97
C LYS A 33 24.80 0.13 -20.15
N THR A 34 25.82 0.05 -19.31
CA THR A 34 26.35 1.13 -18.47
C THR A 34 27.84 1.28 -18.75
N ASP A 35 28.45 2.37 -18.28
CA ASP A 35 29.90 2.56 -18.35
C ASP A 35 30.68 1.44 -17.62
N GLU A 36 30.07 0.81 -16.60
CA GLU A 36 30.61 -0.34 -15.86
C GLU A 36 30.35 -1.70 -16.55
N GLY A 37 29.62 -1.74 -17.68
CA GLY A 37 29.37 -2.96 -18.45
C GLY A 37 27.89 -3.17 -18.79
N VAL A 38 27.32 -4.30 -18.38
CA VAL A 38 25.94 -4.70 -18.67
C VAL A 38 25.23 -5.09 -17.38
N GLU A 39 24.09 -4.45 -17.12
CA GLU A 39 23.19 -4.84 -16.03
C GLU A 39 21.97 -5.57 -16.58
N ILE A 40 21.68 -6.74 -16.02
CA ILE A 40 20.50 -7.54 -16.33
C ILE A 40 19.68 -7.73 -15.06
N VAL A 41 18.39 -7.37 -15.13
CA VAL A 41 17.41 -7.66 -14.08
C VAL A 41 16.60 -8.88 -14.50
N THR A 42 16.54 -9.87 -13.62
CA THR A 42 15.91 -11.16 -13.88
C THR A 42 14.97 -11.54 -12.76
N ALA A 43 13.95 -12.32 -13.08
CA ALA A 43 13.02 -12.85 -12.09
C ALA A 43 12.74 -14.33 -12.33
N LEU A 44 12.59 -15.07 -11.22
CA LEU A 44 12.00 -16.41 -11.22
C LEU A 44 10.50 -16.30 -10.98
N ASP A 45 9.73 -17.04 -11.77
CA ASP A 45 8.27 -17.12 -11.68
C ASP A 45 7.62 -15.74 -11.94
N TYR A 46 7.91 -15.16 -13.10
CA TYR A 46 7.30 -13.90 -13.54
C TYR A 46 5.99 -14.18 -14.29
N ASP A 47 4.88 -13.83 -13.66
CA ASP A 47 3.56 -13.87 -14.29
C ASP A 47 3.26 -12.51 -14.96
N GLU A 48 3.28 -12.50 -16.30
CA GLU A 48 3.01 -11.32 -17.12
C GLU A 48 1.62 -10.73 -16.87
N ASN A 49 0.61 -11.56 -16.54
CA ASN A 49 -0.76 -11.09 -16.30
C ASN A 49 -0.87 -10.35 -14.97
N MET A 50 -0.21 -10.84 -13.91
CA MET A 50 -0.15 -10.11 -12.64
C MET A 50 0.60 -8.79 -12.76
N ALA A 51 1.69 -8.76 -13.52
CA ALA A 51 2.46 -7.54 -13.70
C ALA A 51 1.67 -6.47 -14.48
N ARG A 52 0.96 -6.87 -15.54
CA ARG A 52 0.08 -5.96 -16.31
C ARG A 52 -1.07 -5.41 -15.47
N GLN A 53 -1.69 -6.22 -14.61
CA GLN A 53 -2.74 -5.73 -13.70
C GLN A 53 -2.22 -4.72 -12.68
N ARG A 54 -1.00 -4.92 -12.15
CA ARG A 54 -0.43 -4.03 -11.13
C ARG A 54 0.06 -2.70 -11.67
N LEU A 55 0.53 -2.67 -12.92
CA LEU A 55 1.06 -1.47 -13.54
C LEU A 55 0.10 -0.75 -14.48
N GLY A 56 -1.05 -1.35 -14.81
CA GLY A 56 -2.09 -0.73 -15.62
C GLY A 56 -1.56 -0.18 -16.95
N GLU A 57 -1.97 1.03 -17.32
CA GLU A 57 -1.52 1.71 -18.54
C GLU A 57 -0.07 2.21 -18.48
N ALA A 58 0.49 2.44 -17.28
CA ALA A 58 1.87 2.92 -17.12
C ALA A 58 2.93 1.88 -17.55
N ALA A 59 2.61 0.58 -17.52
CA ALA A 59 3.47 -0.46 -18.09
C ALA A 59 3.50 -0.47 -19.62
N ARG A 60 2.48 0.08 -20.29
CA ARG A 60 2.44 0.14 -21.76
C ARG A 60 3.31 1.28 -22.31
N GLU A 61 3.49 2.34 -21.53
CA GLU A 61 4.27 3.51 -21.93
C GLU A 61 5.77 3.38 -21.58
N ALA A 62 6.11 2.49 -20.66
CA ALA A 62 7.49 2.20 -20.30
C ALA A 62 8.16 1.30 -21.37
N THR A 63 8.86 1.95 -22.30
CA THR A 63 9.63 1.31 -23.37
C THR A 63 10.83 0.48 -22.85
N ASN A 64 11.20 0.60 -21.57
CA ASN A 64 12.24 -0.18 -20.89
C ASN A 64 11.95 -0.23 -19.37
N GLY A 65 12.34 -1.34 -18.69
CA GLY A 65 12.25 -1.50 -17.25
C GLY A 65 12.97 -0.41 -16.41
N SER A 66 14.00 0.25 -16.94
CA SER A 66 14.61 1.42 -16.28
C SER A 66 13.60 2.57 -16.13
N ARG A 67 12.87 2.88 -17.20
CA ARG A 67 11.84 3.93 -17.20
C ARG A 67 10.69 3.57 -16.24
N LEU A 68 10.40 2.28 -16.12
CA LEU A 68 9.40 1.78 -15.20
C LEU A 68 9.79 1.96 -13.72
N ALA A 69 11.06 1.68 -13.40
CA ALA A 69 11.59 1.89 -12.05
C ALA A 69 11.62 3.37 -11.66
N GLU A 70 11.96 4.27 -12.60
CA GLU A 70 11.91 5.72 -12.41
C GLU A 70 10.48 6.20 -12.09
N LEU A 71 9.50 5.78 -12.89
CA LEU A 71 8.09 6.12 -12.67
C LEU A 71 7.56 5.60 -11.32
N GLN A 72 7.97 4.39 -10.92
CA GLN A 72 7.61 3.84 -9.60
C GLN A 72 8.22 4.63 -8.45
N ALA A 73 9.49 5.03 -8.55
CA ALA A 73 10.15 5.82 -7.53
C ALA A 73 9.52 7.21 -7.37
N GLU A 74 9.12 7.84 -8.48
CA GLU A 74 8.49 9.15 -8.48
C GLU A 74 7.08 9.11 -7.86
N GLN A 75 6.30 8.08 -8.19
CA GLN A 75 4.99 7.83 -7.57
C GLN A 75 5.11 7.65 -6.05
N HIS A 76 6.05 6.82 -5.59
CA HIS A 76 6.27 6.59 -4.16
C HIS A 76 6.63 7.88 -3.42
N ARG A 77 7.53 8.68 -4.00
CA ARG A 77 7.95 9.97 -3.42
C ARG A 77 6.79 10.96 -3.32
N ARG A 78 5.90 10.99 -4.30
CA ARG A 78 4.70 11.85 -4.29
C ARG A 78 3.74 11.44 -3.18
N LEU A 79 3.48 10.14 -3.04
CA LEU A 79 2.65 9.59 -1.96
C LEU A 79 3.25 9.88 -0.57
N GLU A 80 4.56 9.71 -0.40
CA GLU A 80 5.24 10.02 0.86
C GLU A 80 5.14 11.50 1.24
N GLN A 81 5.23 12.41 0.27
CA GLN A 81 5.04 13.84 0.51
C GLN A 81 3.60 14.16 0.95
N GLU A 82 2.60 13.56 0.31
CA GLU A 82 1.21 13.76 0.67
C GLU A 82 0.90 13.18 2.07
N LEU A 83 1.45 12.01 2.39
CA LEU A 83 1.37 11.43 3.73
C LEU A 83 2.08 12.31 4.76
N GLY A 84 3.25 12.86 4.42
CA GLY A 84 3.97 13.82 5.27
C GLY A 84 3.13 15.06 5.57
N ARG A 85 2.57 15.68 4.54
CA ARG A 85 1.67 16.84 4.66
C ARG A 85 0.43 16.53 5.50
N SER A 86 -0.17 15.35 5.30
CA SER A 86 -1.32 14.91 6.09
C SER A 86 -0.96 14.68 7.55
N ARG A 87 0.19 14.04 7.83
CA ARG A 87 0.67 13.79 9.20
C ARG A 87 0.99 15.09 9.94
N GLU A 88 1.57 16.07 9.25
CA GLU A 88 1.81 17.40 9.80
C GLU A 88 0.50 18.12 10.11
N ARG A 89 -0.46 18.08 9.19
CA ARG A 89 -1.81 18.65 9.42
C ARG A 89 -2.53 18.00 10.59
N ILE A 90 -2.47 16.67 10.74
CA ILE A 90 -3.08 15.95 11.87
C ILE A 90 -2.40 16.33 13.19
N ARG A 91 -1.07 16.49 13.18
CA ARG A 91 -0.32 16.92 14.36
C ARG A 91 -0.74 18.33 14.78
N GLU A 92 -0.84 19.25 13.83
CA GLU A 92 -1.22 20.64 14.10
C GLU A 92 -2.66 20.73 14.64
N VAL A 93 -3.62 20.01 14.06
CA VAL A 93 -4.99 19.95 14.58
C VAL A 93 -5.03 19.36 15.99
N ARG A 94 -4.21 18.32 16.28
CA ARG A 94 -4.11 17.77 17.63
C ARG A 94 -3.47 18.75 18.62
N GLU A 95 -2.48 19.52 18.21
CA GLU A 95 -1.84 20.53 19.06
C GLU A 95 -2.79 21.71 19.32
N GLN A 96 -3.57 22.15 18.31
CA GLN A 96 -4.64 23.15 18.47
C GLN A 96 -5.77 22.63 19.37
N SER A 97 -6.22 21.40 19.16
CA SER A 97 -7.23 20.74 20.01
C SER A 97 -6.73 20.41 21.42
N ALA A 98 -5.42 20.23 21.63
CA ALA A 98 -4.84 20.05 22.95
C ALA A 98 -4.67 21.39 23.69
N ALA A 99 -4.39 22.47 22.96
CA ALA A 99 -4.38 23.83 23.49
C ALA A 99 -5.80 24.33 23.82
N GLU A 100 -6.79 24.01 23.00
CA GLU A 100 -8.22 24.32 23.25
C GLU A 100 -8.88 23.32 24.22
N GLY A 101 -8.45 22.06 24.25
CA GLY A 101 -8.97 20.99 25.10
C GLY A 101 -8.45 20.97 26.54
N ALA A 102 -7.48 21.82 26.88
CA ALA A 102 -7.10 22.08 28.27
C ALA A 102 -8.20 22.85 29.04
N GLU A 103 -9.15 23.49 28.36
CA GLU A 103 -10.33 24.13 28.97
C GLU A 103 -11.62 23.31 28.87
N ALA A 104 -11.66 22.24 28.07
CA ALA A 104 -12.86 21.42 27.88
C ALA A 104 -12.64 19.95 28.26
N SER A 105 -12.90 19.66 29.55
CA SER A 105 -13.27 18.37 30.15
C SER A 105 -13.49 17.21 29.14
N TRP A 106 -12.44 16.46 28.82
CA TRP A 106 -12.56 15.11 28.30
C TRP A 106 -12.18 14.11 29.40
N SER A 107 -13.18 13.52 30.04
CA SER A 107 -12.96 12.45 31.01
C SER A 107 -12.83 11.13 30.24
N PRO A 108 -11.68 10.43 30.28
CA PRO A 108 -11.56 9.13 29.64
C PRO A 108 -12.48 8.14 30.34
N VAL A 109 -13.43 7.56 29.59
CA VAL A 109 -14.28 6.46 30.07
C VAL A 109 -13.38 5.32 30.51
N THR A 110 -13.32 5.10 31.83
CA THR A 110 -12.62 3.96 32.42
C THR A 110 -13.55 2.76 32.32
N PRO A 111 -13.20 1.68 31.59
CA PRO A 111 -14.04 0.50 31.57
C PRO A 111 -14.06 -0.12 32.98
N PRO A 112 -15.22 -0.50 33.52
CA PRO A 112 -15.28 -1.14 34.83
C PRO A 112 -14.63 -2.52 34.73
N ARG A 113 -13.63 -2.75 35.59
CA ARG A 113 -13.11 -4.08 35.88
C ARG A 113 -14.18 -4.84 36.67
N GLY A 114 -14.84 -5.80 36.04
CA GLY A 114 -15.71 -6.77 36.71
C GLY A 114 -15.33 -8.19 36.30
N VAL A 115 -14.77 -9.00 37.20
CA VAL A 115 -15.48 -9.97 38.06
C VAL A 115 -16.36 -10.94 37.28
N ALA A 116 -15.94 -12.21 37.31
CA ALA A 116 -16.73 -13.34 36.85
C ALA A 116 -17.96 -13.48 37.75
N GLY A 117 -19.17 -13.40 37.18
CA GLY A 117 -20.39 -13.63 37.93
C GLY A 117 -21.65 -13.20 37.19
N ARG A 118 -22.26 -14.17 36.50
CA ARG A 118 -23.72 -14.40 36.36
C ARG A 118 -24.67 -13.20 36.58
N GLY A 119 -25.41 -12.86 35.51
CA GLY A 119 -26.77 -12.29 35.60
C GLY A 119 -26.91 -10.90 35.01
N ASP A 120 -27.63 -10.82 33.88
CA ASP A 120 -28.57 -9.77 33.49
C ASP A 120 -28.26 -8.31 33.87
N GLU A 121 -27.73 -7.52 32.91
CA GLU A 121 -28.18 -6.13 32.75
C GLU A 121 -27.93 -5.68 31.30
N LEU A 122 -28.99 -5.76 30.49
CA LEU A 122 -29.07 -5.09 29.20
C LEU A 122 -29.01 -3.58 29.45
N VAL A 123 -27.86 -2.97 29.16
CA VAL A 123 -27.77 -1.51 29.03
C VAL A 123 -28.72 -1.12 27.92
N ALA A 124 -29.88 -0.58 28.27
CA ALA A 124 -30.90 -0.16 27.33
C ALA A 124 -30.30 0.90 26.41
N ALA A 125 -29.92 0.50 25.20
CA ALA A 125 -29.48 1.39 24.15
C ALA A 125 -30.61 2.39 23.89
N SER A 126 -30.37 3.67 24.22
CA SER A 126 -31.32 4.73 23.92
C SER A 126 -31.65 4.68 22.41
N PRO A 127 -32.95 4.68 22.03
CA PRO A 127 -33.39 4.40 20.66
C PRO A 127 -32.79 5.34 19.62
N ASP A 128 -32.42 6.56 20.02
CA ASP A 128 -31.75 7.54 19.15
C ASP A 128 -30.35 7.10 18.69
N TYR A 129 -29.60 6.40 19.55
CA TYR A 129 -28.25 5.92 19.21
C TYR A 129 -28.29 4.77 18.21
N ALA A 130 -29.29 3.89 18.31
CA ALA A 130 -29.47 2.80 17.36
C ALA A 130 -29.83 3.32 15.95
N GLY A 131 -30.62 4.39 15.89
CA GLY A 131 -30.95 5.08 14.63
C GLY A 131 -29.74 5.74 13.99
N GLU A 132 -28.94 6.47 14.76
CA GLU A 132 -27.70 7.11 14.29
C GLU A 132 -26.68 6.08 13.78
N LEU A 133 -26.49 4.97 14.50
CA LEU A 133 -25.60 3.89 14.05
C LEU A 133 -26.10 3.20 12.77
N ALA A 134 -27.42 3.06 12.60
CA ALA A 134 -27.99 2.52 11.37
C ALA A 134 -27.74 3.44 10.17
N LYS A 135 -27.81 4.77 10.39
CA LYS A 135 -27.54 5.79 9.38
C LYS A 135 -26.07 5.77 8.95
N MET A 136 -25.15 5.75 9.92
CA MET A 136 -23.71 5.63 9.67
C MET A 136 -23.37 4.32 8.93
N ARG A 137 -24.02 3.20 9.29
CA ARG A 137 -23.81 1.91 8.62
C ARG A 137 -24.28 1.92 7.16
N ALA A 138 -25.40 2.59 6.86
CA ALA A 138 -25.91 2.73 5.50
C ALA A 138 -24.98 3.57 4.63
N GLU A 139 -24.46 4.68 5.16
CA GLU A 139 -23.49 5.53 4.45
C GLU A 139 -22.18 4.78 4.14
N ILE A 140 -21.66 4.01 5.11
CA ILE A 140 -20.46 3.19 4.91
C ILE A 140 -20.70 2.08 3.88
N SER A 141 -21.89 1.47 3.85
CA SER A 141 -22.23 0.48 2.82
C SER A 141 -22.27 1.10 1.42
N SER A 142 -22.88 2.29 1.29
CA SER A 142 -22.93 3.03 0.02
C SER A 142 -21.53 3.40 -0.49
N LEU A 143 -20.64 3.85 0.40
CA LEU A 143 -19.24 4.09 0.08
C LEU A 143 -18.51 2.80 -0.33
N ARG A 144 -18.81 1.67 0.33
CA ARG A 144 -18.22 0.37 0.01
C ARG A 144 -18.70 -0.18 -1.32
N ASP A 145 -19.95 0.04 -1.70
CA ASP A 145 -20.46 -0.32 -3.03
C ASP A 145 -19.84 0.55 -4.13
N MET A 146 -19.65 1.86 -3.89
CA MET A 146 -18.94 2.74 -4.84
C MET A 146 -17.47 2.36 -5.02
N VAL A 147 -16.77 1.95 -3.95
CA VAL A 147 -15.36 1.54 -4.01
C VAL A 147 -15.19 0.09 -4.46
N GLY A 148 -16.18 -0.78 -4.22
CA GLY A 148 -16.16 -2.21 -4.54
C GLY A 148 -16.75 -2.58 -5.90
N GLY A 149 -17.57 -1.72 -6.52
CA GLY A 149 -18.26 -1.97 -7.79
C GLY A 149 -17.40 -1.82 -9.06
N GLY A 150 -16.09 -1.61 -8.94
CA GLY A 150 -15.16 -1.47 -10.08
C GLY A 150 -14.58 -2.79 -10.62
N ALA A 151 -15.16 -3.94 -10.28
CA ALA A 151 -14.71 -5.25 -10.79
C ALA A 151 -15.91 -6.12 -11.20
N GLY A 152 -16.43 -5.88 -12.40
CA GLY A 152 -17.36 -6.82 -13.03
C GLY A 152 -18.39 -6.19 -13.94
N HIS A 153 -17.97 -5.71 -15.12
CA HIS A 153 -18.74 -5.87 -16.35
C HIS A 153 -17.84 -5.78 -17.58
#